data_AF-A0A7J0DVZ3-F1
#
_entry.id   AF-A0A7J0DVZ3-F1
#
_cell.length_a   1.000
_cell.length_b   1.000
_cell.length_c   1.000
_cell.angle_alpha   90.00
_cell.angle_beta   90.00
_cell.angle_gamma   90.00
#
_symmetry.space_group_name_H-M   'P 1'
#
loop_
_entity.id
_entity.type
_entity.pdbx_description
1 polymer ?
#
loop_
_entity_poly.entity_id
_entity_poly.type
_entity_poly.pdbx_seq_one_letter_code
_entity_poly.pdbx_strand_id
1 'polypeptide(L)'
;MQQQPPGGVRFTNEIGLEYSKQTLISTTDFVWQIFQQGSEEDRKNVSLVSLFIDTMVGVAYADNDEIHWGGNDQSPTPGGLIEGIADFVRLKARYVPSHWVQPGQGDQLDKGSDVTARFLDYCESLRSGFVAELNKKMRSSYSDNYFVELLDKTVDQIWSEYKAKYHAHYFIMGMNTGSIVLTGFLL
;
A
#
# COMPACT_ATOMS: atom_id res chain seq x y z
N MET A 1 -18.50 30.90 29.41
CA MET A 1 -17.53 29.93 28.89
C MET A 1 -18.33 28.76 28.32
N GLN A 2 -18.25 28.50 27.02
CA GLN A 2 -18.89 27.29 26.45
C GLN A 2 -18.10 26.08 26.95
N GLN A 3 -18.80 25.09 27.51
CA GLN A 3 -18.18 23.83 27.94
C GLN A 3 -17.72 23.08 26.68
N GLN A 4 -16.48 22.58 26.70
CA GLN A 4 -15.97 21.73 25.63
C GLN A 4 -16.82 20.46 25.54
N PRO A 5 -17.15 19.97 24.33
CA PRO A 5 -17.82 18.69 24.18
C PRO A 5 -16.96 17.55 24.75
N PRO A 6 -17.55 16.42 25.19
CA PRO A 6 -16.82 15.32 25.81
C PRO A 6 -15.61 14.83 24.99
N GLY A 7 -15.74 14.80 23.66
CA GLY A 7 -14.64 14.47 22.76
C GLY A 7 -13.48 15.48 22.79
N GLY A 8 -13.78 16.78 22.92
CA GLY A 8 -12.76 17.83 23.02
C GLY A 8 -11.97 17.79 24.32
N VAL A 9 -12.65 17.49 25.44
CA VAL A 9 -11.99 17.27 26.74
C VAL A 9 -11.07 16.05 26.66
N ARG A 10 -11.56 14.94 26.10
CA ARG A 10 -10.78 13.71 25.94
C ARG A 10 -9.55 13.92 25.05
N PHE A 11 -9.73 14.56 23.90
CA PHE A 11 -8.62 14.92 23.01
C PHE A 11 -7.57 15.74 23.75
N THR A 12 -7.98 16.77 24.48
CA THR A 12 -7.06 17.66 25.20
C THR A 12 -6.24 16.90 26.26
N ASN A 13 -6.87 15.96 26.96
CA ASN A 13 -6.25 15.25 28.07
C ASN A 13 -5.43 14.02 27.65
N GLU A 14 -5.82 13.30 26.60
CA GLU A 14 -5.21 12.03 26.22
C GLU A 14 -4.24 12.14 25.04
N ILE A 15 -4.47 13.10 24.13
CA ILE A 15 -3.71 13.23 22.88
C ILE A 15 -2.98 14.58 22.86
N GLY A 16 -3.73 15.68 22.96
CA GLY A 16 -3.21 17.03 22.98
C GLY A 16 -2.82 17.55 21.58
N LEU A 17 -2.84 18.87 21.44
CA LEU A 17 -2.55 19.54 20.16
C LEU A 17 -1.11 19.33 19.70
N GLU A 18 -0.14 19.44 20.60
CA GLU A 18 1.28 19.38 20.25
C GLU A 18 1.71 17.98 19.78
N TYR A 19 1.30 16.93 20.50
CA TYR A 19 1.52 15.56 20.04
C TYR A 19 0.84 15.29 18.69
N SER A 20 -0.39 15.79 18.50
CA SER A 20 -1.10 15.66 17.22
C SER A 20 -0.33 16.31 16.07
N LYS A 21 0.15 17.55 16.26
CA LYS A 21 0.97 18.25 15.26
C LYS A 21 2.26 17.50 14.96
N GLN A 22 3.00 17.06 15.98
CA GLN A 22 4.24 16.32 15.80
C GLN A 22 4.00 15.00 15.05
N THR A 23 2.94 14.28 15.41
CA THR A 23 2.55 13.03 14.74
C THR A 23 2.17 13.28 13.28
N LEU A 24 1.41 14.34 12.99
CA LEU A 24 1.05 14.70 11.63
C LEU A 24 2.28 15.07 10.80
N ILE A 25 3.20 15.88 11.35
CA ILE A 25 4.46 16.25 10.68
C ILE A 25 5.28 14.98 10.39
N SER A 26 5.52 14.15 11.41
CA SER A 26 6.31 12.92 11.26
C SER A 26 5.69 11.93 10.28
N THR A 27 4.36 11.81 10.26
CA THR A 27 3.65 10.94 9.33
C THR A 27 3.75 11.48 7.91
N THR A 28 3.62 12.80 7.74
CA THR A 28 3.75 13.47 6.44
C THR A 28 5.16 13.29 5.88
N ASP A 29 6.19 13.52 6.70
CA ASP A 29 7.59 13.32 6.31
C ASP A 29 7.86 11.87 5.91
N PHE A 30 7.31 10.90 6.66
CA PHE A 30 7.41 9.49 6.33
C PHE A 30 6.79 9.16 4.98
N VAL A 31 5.57 9.65 4.71
CA VAL A 31 4.88 9.43 3.42
C VAL A 31 5.67 10.07 2.27
N TRP A 32 6.20 11.29 2.45
CA TRP A 32 7.05 11.93 1.46
C TRP A 32 8.33 11.14 1.17
N GLN A 33 8.95 10.54 2.18
CA GLN A 33 10.12 9.68 2.00
C GLN A 33 9.77 8.42 1.21
N ILE A 34 8.66 7.75 1.53
CA ILE A 34 8.22 6.53 0.86
C ILE A 34 7.94 6.79 -0.63
N PHE A 35 7.29 7.90 -0.96
CA PHE A 35 6.94 8.25 -2.35
C PHE A 35 7.93 9.20 -3.02
N GLN A 36 9.12 9.42 -2.43
CA GLN A 36 10.18 10.27 -2.97
C GLN A 36 9.74 11.71 -3.30
N GLN A 37 8.79 12.26 -2.55
CA GLN A 37 8.28 13.62 -2.69
C GLN A 37 9.15 14.61 -1.88
N GLY A 38 10.43 14.68 -2.22
CA GLY A 38 11.42 15.48 -1.46
C GLY A 38 11.33 16.99 -1.70
N SER A 39 10.79 17.41 -2.85
CA SER A 39 10.66 18.81 -3.24
C SER A 39 9.25 19.35 -2.99
N GLU A 40 9.12 20.68 -2.88
CA GLU A 40 7.79 21.32 -2.83
C GLU A 40 7.00 21.13 -4.12
N GLU A 41 7.67 21.00 -5.27
CA GLU A 41 7.05 20.80 -6.59
C GLU A 41 6.35 19.43 -6.70
N ASP A 42 6.83 18.43 -5.97
CA ASP A 42 6.21 17.10 -5.92
C ASP A 42 4.96 17.07 -5.01
N ARG A 43 4.79 18.08 -4.16
CA ARG A 43 3.78 18.17 -3.09
C ARG A 43 2.67 19.12 -3.49
N LYS A 44 1.42 18.77 -3.15
CA LYS A 44 0.31 19.74 -3.27
C LYS A 44 0.35 20.69 -2.07
N ASN A 45 0.30 22.00 -2.32
CA ASN A 45 0.15 23.01 -1.27
C ASN A 45 -1.33 23.28 -1.02
N VAL A 46 -1.89 22.58 -0.04
CA VAL A 46 -3.34 22.56 0.22
C VAL A 46 -3.61 22.98 1.66
N SER A 47 -4.39 24.04 1.84
CA SER A 47 -4.79 24.53 3.17
C SER A 47 -6.13 23.97 3.66
N LEU A 48 -6.94 23.41 2.76
CA LEU A 48 -8.24 22.82 3.04
C LEU A 48 -8.44 21.62 2.14
N VAL A 49 -8.71 20.46 2.74
CA VAL A 49 -9.13 19.27 2.00
C VAL A 49 -10.61 19.04 2.26
N SER A 50 -11.40 18.91 1.20
CA SER A 50 -12.82 18.56 1.29
C SER A 50 -12.99 17.05 1.09
N LEU A 51 -13.78 16.38 1.93
CA LEU A 51 -14.14 14.97 1.75
C LEU A 51 -15.61 14.86 1.32
N PHE A 52 -15.84 14.24 0.18
CA PHE A 52 -17.16 13.93 -0.35
C PHE A 52 -17.40 12.43 -0.33
N ILE A 53 -18.58 12.02 0.11
CA ILE A 53 -19.03 10.64 0.05
C ILE A 53 -20.08 10.58 -1.06
N ASP A 54 -19.69 10.05 -2.21
CA ASP A 54 -20.59 9.98 -3.36
C ASP A 54 -20.81 8.54 -3.81
N THR A 55 -21.88 8.35 -4.58
CA THR A 55 -22.11 7.10 -5.30
C THR A 55 -21.34 7.17 -6.60
N MET A 56 -20.10 6.67 -6.60
CA MET A 56 -19.18 6.73 -7.75
C MET A 56 -18.54 5.36 -8.01
N VAL A 57 -18.05 5.18 -9.22
CA VAL A 57 -17.34 3.97 -9.66
C VAL A 57 -15.90 4.00 -9.07
N GLY A 58 -15.65 3.28 -7.98
CA GLY A 58 -14.34 3.14 -7.33
C GLY A 58 -14.34 3.23 -5.80
N VAL A 59 -13.17 2.99 -5.19
CA VAL A 59 -12.97 3.09 -3.73
C VAL A 59 -12.78 4.55 -3.31
N ALA A 60 -11.81 5.23 -3.92
CA ALA A 60 -11.63 6.67 -3.75
C ALA A 60 -10.80 7.25 -4.89
N TYR A 61 -10.96 8.53 -5.16
CA TYR A 61 -10.02 9.33 -5.94
C TYR A 61 -9.85 10.71 -5.32
N ALA A 62 -8.79 11.41 -5.74
CA ALA A 62 -8.60 12.80 -5.38
C ALA A 62 -8.63 13.65 -6.65
N ASP A 63 -9.44 14.71 -6.65
CA ASP A 63 -9.43 15.75 -7.67
C ASP A 63 -9.17 17.10 -7.01
N ASN A 64 -8.17 17.83 -7.49
CA ASN A 64 -7.67 19.04 -6.83
C ASN A 64 -7.42 18.86 -5.32
N ASP A 65 -8.20 19.56 -4.50
CA ASP A 65 -8.14 19.56 -3.03
C ASP A 65 -9.31 18.77 -2.42
N GLU A 66 -9.98 17.96 -3.23
CA GLU A 66 -11.14 17.17 -2.86
C GLU A 66 -10.77 15.68 -2.86
N ILE A 67 -11.20 14.99 -1.82
CA ILE A 67 -11.17 13.53 -1.73
C ILE A 67 -12.59 13.06 -1.93
N HIS A 68 -12.79 12.23 -2.95
CA HIS A 68 -14.05 11.62 -3.30
C HIS A 68 -13.98 10.15 -2.92
N TRP A 69 -14.76 9.76 -1.92
CA TRP A 69 -14.90 8.38 -1.47
C TRP A 69 -16.14 7.76 -2.10
N GLY A 70 -15.93 6.64 -2.81
CA GLY A 70 -16.98 5.83 -3.40
C GLY A 70 -17.32 4.63 -2.54
N GLY A 71 -18.59 4.27 -2.47
CA GLY A 71 -19.05 3.06 -1.79
C GLY A 71 -19.16 1.84 -2.71
N ASN A 72 -18.71 1.96 -3.96
CA ASN A 72 -19.04 1.05 -5.04
C ASN A 72 -17.79 0.72 -5.88
N ASP A 73 -17.21 -0.45 -5.62
CA ASP A 73 -15.93 -1.01 -6.13
C ASP A 73 -15.82 -1.18 -7.67
N GLN A 74 -16.05 -0.13 -8.46
CA GLN A 74 -16.09 -0.24 -9.93
C GLN A 74 -14.97 0.53 -10.68
N SER A 75 -13.96 1.06 -9.97
CA SER A 75 -12.86 1.84 -10.58
C SER A 75 -12.15 1.09 -11.72
N PRO A 76 -11.74 1.76 -12.81
CA PRO A 76 -10.88 1.17 -13.83
C PRO A 76 -9.44 0.92 -13.33
N THR A 77 -9.05 1.53 -12.22
CA THR A 77 -7.84 1.14 -11.50
C THR A 77 -8.19 -0.03 -10.56
N PRO A 78 -7.45 -1.15 -10.61
CA PRO A 78 -7.69 -2.28 -9.71
C PRO A 78 -7.72 -1.79 -8.25
N GLY A 79 -8.87 -1.94 -7.58
CA GLY A 79 -9.10 -1.37 -6.25
C GLY A 79 -8.08 -1.89 -5.23
N GLY A 80 -7.74 -3.16 -5.31
CA GLY A 80 -6.72 -3.79 -4.49
C GLY A 80 -5.28 -3.33 -4.79
N LEU A 81 -4.99 -2.66 -5.91
CA LEU A 81 -3.71 -1.99 -6.13
C LEU A 81 -3.63 -0.67 -5.34
N ILE A 82 -4.69 0.13 -5.34
CA ILE A 82 -4.76 1.35 -4.54
C ILE A 82 -4.67 1.00 -3.05
N GLU A 83 -5.48 0.03 -2.61
CA GLU A 83 -5.44 -0.47 -1.24
C GLU A 83 -4.08 -1.12 -0.92
N GLY A 84 -3.50 -1.84 -1.87
CA GLY A 84 -2.18 -2.45 -1.75
C GLY A 84 -1.05 -1.43 -1.56
N ILE A 85 -1.11 -0.28 -2.21
CA ILE A 85 -0.17 0.83 -1.98
C ILE A 85 -0.35 1.40 -0.57
N ALA A 86 -1.60 1.57 -0.10
CA ALA A 86 -1.86 2.03 1.27
C ALA A 86 -1.32 1.03 2.32
N ASP A 87 -1.53 -0.26 2.10
CA ASP A 87 -1.00 -1.31 2.98
C ASP A 87 0.51 -1.51 2.84
N PHE A 88 1.10 -1.19 1.68
CA PHE A 88 2.56 -1.09 1.54
C PHE A 88 3.14 0.00 2.45
N VAL A 89 2.53 1.19 2.53
CA VAL A 89 2.97 2.24 3.47
C VAL A 89 2.93 1.74 4.91
N ARG A 90 1.87 1.04 5.31
CA ARG A 90 1.75 0.41 6.64
C ARG A 90 2.82 -0.65 6.87
N LEU A 91 3.12 -1.46 5.86
CA LEU A 91 4.20 -2.45 5.89
C LEU A 91 5.56 -1.77 6.14
N LYS A 92 5.88 -0.69 5.42
CA LYS A 92 7.15 0.04 5.61
C LYS A 92 7.23 0.76 6.94
N ALA A 93 6.08 1.18 7.48
CA ALA A 93 5.97 1.73 8.84
C ALA A 93 6.10 0.66 9.94
N ARG A 94 6.27 -0.63 9.56
CA ARG A 94 6.29 -1.78 10.48
C ARG A 94 4.99 -1.95 11.27
N TYR A 95 3.88 -1.45 10.72
CA TYR A 95 2.55 -1.55 11.31
C TYR A 95 1.74 -2.66 10.62
N VAL A 96 2.24 -3.89 10.75
CA VAL A 96 1.68 -5.10 10.12
C VAL A 96 0.74 -5.81 11.10
N PRO A 97 -0.59 -5.84 10.84
CA PRO A 97 -1.52 -6.64 11.62
C PRO A 97 -1.17 -8.12 11.65
N SER A 98 -1.44 -8.80 12.76
CA SER A 98 -1.10 -10.21 12.96
C SER A 98 -1.79 -11.17 11.99
N HIS A 99 -2.91 -10.79 11.39
CA HIS A 99 -3.68 -11.61 10.46
C HIS A 99 -3.23 -11.45 9.00
N TRP A 100 -2.30 -10.54 8.70
CA TRP A 100 -1.82 -10.36 7.34
C TRP A 100 -1.09 -11.58 6.83
N VAL A 101 -1.25 -11.82 5.53
CA VAL A 101 -0.50 -12.85 4.83
C VAL A 101 1.01 -12.64 4.94
N GLN A 102 1.73 -13.76 4.95
CA GLN A 102 3.18 -13.79 4.85
C GLN A 102 3.62 -13.60 3.39
N PRO A 103 4.88 -13.20 3.15
CA PRO A 103 5.44 -13.16 1.80
C PRO A 103 5.22 -14.50 1.06
N GLY A 104 4.73 -14.40 -0.18
CA GLY A 104 4.38 -15.53 -1.03
C GLY A 104 3.02 -16.18 -0.79
N GLN A 105 2.28 -15.81 0.26
CA GLN A 105 0.92 -16.30 0.48
C GLN A 105 -0.11 -15.50 -0.35
N GLY A 106 -1.32 -16.04 -0.49
CA GLY A 106 -2.36 -15.52 -1.38
C GLY A 106 -2.28 -16.09 -2.79
N ASP A 107 -3.43 -16.26 -3.42
CA ASP A 107 -3.56 -16.98 -4.69
C ASP A 107 -3.60 -16.06 -5.90
N GLN A 108 -4.05 -14.81 -5.71
CA GLN A 108 -4.24 -13.84 -6.80
C GLN A 108 -3.89 -12.43 -6.32
N LEU A 109 -3.25 -11.68 -7.22
CA LEU A 109 -3.08 -10.23 -7.09
C LEU A 109 -4.46 -9.57 -6.98
N ASP A 110 -4.56 -8.44 -6.28
CA ASP A 110 -5.76 -7.59 -6.23
C ASP A 110 -6.98 -8.15 -5.48
N LYS A 111 -6.91 -9.38 -4.92
CA LYS A 111 -7.98 -9.95 -4.06
C LYS A 111 -7.85 -9.63 -2.58
N GLY A 112 -6.68 -9.14 -2.15
CA GLY A 112 -6.39 -8.74 -0.78
C GLY A 112 -5.32 -7.67 -0.77
N SER A 113 -5.58 -6.58 -0.06
CA SER A 113 -4.67 -5.43 0.05
C SER A 113 -3.32 -5.83 0.65
N ASP A 114 -3.31 -6.76 1.61
CA ASP A 114 -2.09 -7.30 2.23
C ASP A 114 -1.27 -8.16 1.27
N VAL A 115 -1.91 -9.01 0.45
CA VAL A 115 -1.25 -9.77 -0.63
C VAL A 115 -0.56 -8.81 -1.61
N THR A 116 -1.28 -7.77 -2.05
CA THR A 116 -0.73 -6.77 -2.97
C THR A 116 0.41 -5.98 -2.33
N ALA A 117 0.30 -5.59 -1.05
CA ALA A 117 1.36 -4.89 -0.33
C ALA A 117 2.66 -5.71 -0.26
N ARG A 118 2.57 -7.04 -0.02
CA ARG A 118 3.73 -7.94 -0.03
C ARG A 118 4.36 -8.09 -1.42
N PHE A 119 3.54 -8.11 -2.46
CA PHE A 119 4.02 -8.13 -3.84
C PHE A 119 4.74 -6.82 -4.19
N LEU A 120 4.18 -5.67 -3.82
CA LEU A 120 4.81 -4.37 -4.02
C LEU A 120 6.15 -4.25 -3.27
N ASP A 121 6.25 -4.80 -2.05
CA ASP A 121 7.53 -4.85 -1.32
C ASP A 121 8.56 -5.76 -2.00
N TYR A 122 8.12 -6.83 -2.68
CA TYR A 122 9.00 -7.61 -3.55
C TYR A 122 9.47 -6.78 -4.75
N CYS A 123 8.58 -6.08 -5.46
CA CYS A 123 8.95 -5.19 -6.56
C CYS A 123 9.93 -4.10 -6.12
N GLU A 124 9.71 -3.51 -4.95
CA GLU A 124 10.62 -2.53 -4.32
C GLU A 124 12.00 -3.13 -4.04
N SER A 125 12.08 -4.43 -3.73
CA SER A 125 13.36 -5.14 -3.58
C SER A 125 14.09 -5.41 -4.91
N LEU A 126 13.37 -5.45 -6.02
CA LEU A 126 13.95 -5.59 -7.37
C LEU A 126 14.49 -4.26 -7.88
N ARG A 127 13.79 -3.16 -7.59
CA ARG A 127 14.20 -1.80 -7.93
C ARG A 127 13.76 -0.85 -6.82
N SER A 128 14.73 -0.26 -6.12
CA SER A 128 14.43 0.78 -5.14
C SER A 128 13.74 1.97 -5.81
N GLY A 129 12.68 2.47 -5.17
CA GLY A 129 11.80 3.51 -5.70
C GLY A 129 10.73 3.01 -6.65
N PHE A 130 10.54 1.69 -6.81
CA PHE A 130 9.52 1.13 -7.68
C PHE A 130 8.13 1.66 -7.30
N VAL A 131 7.73 1.56 -6.03
CA VAL A 131 6.38 1.96 -5.60
C VAL A 131 6.17 3.47 -5.73
N ALA A 132 7.22 4.26 -5.46
CA ALA A 132 7.20 5.71 -5.64
C ALA A 132 6.92 6.11 -7.09
N GLU A 133 7.67 5.53 -8.04
CA GLU A 133 7.52 5.79 -9.47
C GLU A 133 6.20 5.26 -10.03
N LEU A 134 5.76 4.08 -9.58
CA LEU A 134 4.45 3.54 -9.94
C LEU A 134 3.34 4.49 -9.50
N ASN A 135 3.33 4.91 -8.23
CA ASN A 135 2.36 5.87 -7.70
C ASN A 135 2.37 7.21 -8.47
N LYS A 136 3.55 7.68 -8.90
CA LYS A 136 3.69 8.89 -9.72
C LYS A 136 3.07 8.71 -11.12
N LYS A 137 3.31 7.58 -11.78
CA LYS A 137 2.71 7.26 -13.10
C LYS A 137 1.20 7.12 -13.03
N MET A 138 0.68 6.65 -11.89
CA MET A 138 -0.75 6.44 -11.67
C MET A 138 -1.56 7.72 -11.38
N ARG A 139 -0.95 8.91 -11.37
CA ARG A 139 -1.63 10.17 -11.04
C ARG A 139 -2.86 10.47 -11.90
N SER A 140 -2.88 10.05 -13.16
CA SER A 140 -3.99 10.32 -14.10
C SER A 140 -4.68 9.08 -14.64
N SER A 141 -4.00 7.94 -14.67
CA SER A 141 -4.49 6.70 -15.26
C SER A 141 -3.64 5.52 -14.83
N TYR A 142 -4.20 4.31 -14.90
CA TYR A 142 -3.46 3.07 -14.68
C TYR A 142 -3.20 2.31 -15.98
N SER A 143 -2.03 1.66 -16.08
CA SER A 143 -1.71 0.68 -17.12
C SER A 143 -0.71 -0.35 -16.59
N ASP A 144 -0.95 -1.63 -16.86
CA ASP A 144 0.00 -2.71 -16.53
C ASP A 144 1.37 -2.51 -17.20
N ASN A 145 1.43 -1.73 -18.30
CA ASN A 145 2.68 -1.42 -19.00
C ASN A 145 3.68 -0.66 -18.12
N TYR A 146 3.21 0.01 -17.05
CA TYR A 146 4.10 0.67 -16.11
C TYR A 146 5.06 -0.31 -15.42
N PHE A 147 4.66 -1.57 -15.19
CA PHE A 147 5.56 -2.59 -14.66
C PHE A 147 6.67 -2.94 -15.65
N VAL A 148 6.33 -3.01 -16.95
CA VAL A 148 7.31 -3.24 -18.01
C VAL A 148 8.28 -2.07 -18.07
N GLU A 149 7.79 -0.83 -18.08
CA GLU A 149 8.65 0.36 -18.11
C GLU A 149 9.60 0.48 -16.90
N LEU A 150 9.19 -0.03 -15.72
CA LEU A 150 9.95 0.12 -14.48
C LEU A 150 10.84 -1.08 -14.17
N LEU A 151 10.50 -2.29 -14.63
CA LEU A 151 11.18 -3.54 -14.27
C LEU A 151 11.55 -4.42 -15.48
N ASP A 152 11.27 -4.00 -16.71
CA ASP A 152 11.42 -4.76 -17.96
C ASP A 152 10.69 -6.12 -17.94
N LYS A 153 9.60 -6.22 -17.17
CA LYS A 153 8.82 -7.46 -17.01
C LYS A 153 7.33 -7.16 -16.90
N THR A 154 6.51 -8.09 -17.39
CA THR A 154 5.05 -8.03 -17.19
C THR A 154 4.69 -8.34 -15.75
N VAL A 155 3.51 -7.90 -15.30
CA VAL A 155 2.97 -8.22 -13.97
C VAL A 155 2.99 -9.73 -13.72
N ASP A 156 2.56 -10.54 -14.68
CA ASP A 156 2.52 -12.01 -14.58
C ASP A 156 3.90 -12.64 -14.38
N GLN A 157 4.93 -12.12 -15.07
CA GLN A 157 6.30 -12.60 -14.91
C GLN A 157 6.82 -12.30 -13.50
N ILE A 158 6.64 -11.07 -13.03
CA ILE A 158 7.09 -10.66 -11.69
C ILE A 158 6.33 -11.43 -10.61
N TRP A 159 5.02 -11.64 -10.79
CA TRP A 159 4.19 -12.42 -9.89
C TRP A 159 4.65 -13.89 -9.81
N SER A 160 4.95 -14.50 -10.95
CA SER A 160 5.45 -15.87 -11.01
C SER A 160 6.80 -16.00 -10.29
N GLU A 161 7.72 -15.05 -10.49
CA GLU A 161 9.01 -15.00 -9.80
C GLU A 161 8.85 -14.79 -8.29
N TYR A 162 7.95 -13.90 -7.88
CA TYR A 162 7.58 -13.68 -6.48
C TYR A 162 7.11 -14.99 -5.83
N LYS A 163 6.14 -15.68 -6.47
CA LYS A 163 5.63 -16.96 -5.97
C LYS A 163 6.74 -18.00 -5.91
N ALA A 164 7.59 -18.12 -6.92
CA ALA A 164 8.72 -19.06 -6.91
C ALA A 164 9.71 -18.80 -5.77
N LYS A 165 10.09 -17.53 -5.55
CA LYS A 165 11.02 -17.12 -4.47
C LYS A 165 10.53 -17.58 -3.10
N TYR A 166 9.24 -17.43 -2.83
CA TYR A 166 8.68 -17.73 -1.52
C TYR A 166 8.11 -19.16 -1.40
N HIS A 167 7.68 -19.80 -2.50
CA HIS A 167 7.33 -21.24 -2.50
C HIS A 167 8.53 -22.13 -2.15
N ALA A 168 9.71 -21.84 -2.70
CA ALA A 168 10.93 -22.57 -2.37
C ALA A 168 11.29 -22.41 -0.87
N HIS A 169 10.98 -21.26 -0.28
CA HIS A 169 11.24 -20.98 1.13
C HIS A 169 10.33 -21.79 2.07
N TYR A 170 9.04 -21.94 1.74
CA TYR A 170 8.13 -22.80 2.51
C TYR A 170 8.46 -24.29 2.37
N PHE A 171 8.93 -24.73 1.19
CA PHE A 171 9.37 -26.11 0.99
C PHE A 171 10.59 -26.46 1.85
N ILE A 172 11.59 -25.57 1.94
CA ILE A 172 12.81 -25.79 2.75
C ILE A 172 12.52 -25.69 4.25
N MET A 173 11.68 -24.74 4.70
CA MET A 173 11.33 -24.65 6.12
C MET A 173 10.43 -25.81 6.58
N GLY A 174 9.53 -26.31 5.72
CA GLY A 174 8.72 -27.50 5.99
C GLY A 174 9.54 -28.80 6.12
N MET A 175 10.68 -28.90 5.42
CA MET A 175 11.63 -30.00 5.61
C MET A 175 12.35 -29.94 6.97
N ASN A 176 12.51 -28.76 7.56
CA ASN A 176 13.26 -28.56 8.80
C ASN A 176 12.42 -28.76 10.07
N THR A 177 11.08 -28.81 9.97
CA THR A 177 10.15 -29.05 11.09
C THR A 177 9.60 -30.47 11.16
N GLY A 178 10.20 -31.43 10.44
CA GLY A 178 9.93 -32.85 10.65
C GLY A 178 8.72 -33.39 9.90
N SER A 179 8.87 -33.58 8.59
CA SER A 179 8.32 -34.73 7.84
C SER A 179 8.90 -34.71 6.42
N ILE A 180 9.77 -35.68 6.15
CA ILE A 180 10.31 -35.92 4.82
C ILE A 180 9.18 -36.51 3.97
N VAL A 181 8.65 -35.73 3.03
CA VAL A 181 7.92 -36.29 1.88
C VAL A 181 8.69 -35.88 0.63
N LEU A 182 9.59 -36.76 0.21
CA LEU A 182 10.19 -36.75 -1.12
C LEU A 182 9.11 -37.20 -2.09
N THR A 183 8.46 -36.24 -2.76
CA THR A 183 7.72 -36.52 -3.99
C THR A 183 8.09 -35.49 -5.05
N GLY A 184 8.92 -35.92 -5.99
CA GLY A 184 8.76 -35.59 -7.40
C GLY A 184 9.51 -34.37 -7.94
N PHE A 185 10.84 -34.46 -8.05
CA PHE A 185 11.50 -33.99 -9.26
C PHE A 185 11.51 -35.15 -10.26
N LEU A 186 10.78 -35.01 -11.38
CA LEU A 186 11.12 -35.58 -12.69
C LEU A 186 10.09 -35.13 -13.74
N LEU A 187 10.63 -34.47 -14.77
CA LEU A 187 10.08 -33.95 -16.04
C LEU A 187 9.77 -32.44 -16.06
#